data_AF-A0A1V0QEI9-F1
#
_entry.id   AF-A0A1V0QEI9-F1
#
_cell.length_a   1.000
_cell.length_b   1.000
_cell.length_c   1.000
_cell.angle_alpha   90.00
_cell.angle_beta   90.00
_cell.angle_gamma   90.00
#
_symmetry.space_group_name_H-M   'P 1'
#
loop_
_entity.id
_entity.type
_entity.pdbx_description
1 polymer ?
#
loop_
_entity_poly.entity_id
_entity_poly.type
_entity_poly.pdbx_seq_one_letter_code
_entity_poly.pdbx_strand_id
1 'polypeptide(L)'
;MEKYRKFHDAEDLRSIAMATQIQEQREKNAILDSFEDGVEQGIKQGVEQGKKEGERLLLNRLMKSKYHQDCSTWLCSLSMEQLDLVSNLLFTCDTLQKLKNQPAVHK
;
A
#
# COMPACT_ATOMS: atom_id res chain seq x y z
N MET A 1 29.41 41.99 41.10
CA MET A 1 29.26 40.55 40.77
C MET A 1 27.81 40.13 40.59
N GLU A 2 26.88 40.54 41.45
CA GLU A 2 25.48 40.08 41.42
C GLU A 2 24.69 40.46 40.15
N LYS A 3 24.96 41.63 39.56
CA LYS A 3 24.35 42.08 38.29
C LYS A 3 24.63 41.11 37.14
N TYR A 4 25.87 40.64 37.00
CA TYR A 4 26.28 39.72 35.93
C TYR A 4 25.64 38.32 36.06
N ARG A 5 25.40 37.85 37.29
CA ARG A 5 24.69 36.58 37.55
C ARG A 5 23.23 36.65 37.08
N LYS A 6 22.51 37.73 37.41
CA LYS A 6 21.11 37.95 36.97
C LYS A 6 20.97 38.05 35.45
N PHE A 7 21.97 38.59 34.74
CA PHE A 7 21.98 38.64 33.28
C PHE A 7 22.20 37.24 32.65
N HIS A 8 23.12 36.44 33.19
CA HIS A 8 23.31 35.04 32.76
C HIS A 8 22.05 34.21 32.99
N ASP A 9 21.44 34.30 34.18
CA ASP A 9 20.22 33.56 34.51
C ASP A 9 19.06 33.89 33.53
N ALA A 10 18.95 35.16 33.10
CA ALA A 10 17.94 35.59 32.13
C ALA A 10 18.22 35.10 30.69
N GLU A 11 19.48 35.01 30.30
CA GLU A 11 19.91 34.49 29.00
C GLU A 11 19.75 32.97 28.92
N ASP A 12 20.06 32.25 30.00
CA ASP A 12 19.82 30.81 30.14
C ASP A 12 18.32 30.49 30.07
N LEU A 13 17.48 31.26 30.78
CA LEU A 13 16.03 31.11 30.71
C LEU A 13 15.48 31.36 29.29
N ARG A 14 16.01 32.35 28.58
CA ARG A 14 15.63 32.63 27.19
C ARG A 14 16.05 31.50 26.25
N SER A 15 17.24 30.93 26.46
CA SER A 15 17.76 29.79 25.70
C SER A 15 16.93 28.52 25.93
N ILE A 16 16.55 28.26 27.18
CA ILE A 16 15.65 27.15 27.53
C ILE A 16 14.28 27.35 26.87
N ALA A 17 13.68 28.53 26.99
CA ALA A 17 12.38 28.82 26.37
C ALA A 17 12.40 28.63 24.85
N MET A 18 13.47 29.08 24.19
CA MET A 18 13.65 28.90 22.75
C MET A 18 13.81 27.42 22.39
N ALA A 19 14.60 26.66 23.16
CA ALA A 19 14.77 25.23 22.95
C ALA A 19 13.46 24.46 23.12
N THR A 20 12.66 24.79 24.14
CA THR A 20 11.32 24.21 24.35
C THR A 20 10.40 24.53 23.18
N GLN A 21 10.36 25.78 22.71
CA GLN A 21 9.53 26.16 21.57
C GLN A 21 9.92 25.41 20.28
N ILE A 22 11.23 25.27 20.03
CA ILE A 22 11.73 24.48 18.89
C ILE A 22 11.31 23.02 19.03
N GLN A 23 11.41 22.45 20.23
CA GLN A 23 11.03 21.06 20.50
C GLN A 23 9.53 20.82 20.29
N GLU A 24 8.68 21.70 20.82
CA GLU A 24 7.22 21.64 20.60
C GLU A 24 6.87 21.73 19.10
N GLN A 25 7.59 22.57 18.34
CA GLN A 25 7.36 22.67 16.90
C GLN A 25 7.80 21.40 16.16
N ARG A 26 8.91 20.78 16.57
CA ARG A 26 9.36 19.51 16.00
C ARG A 26 8.37 18.38 16.27
N GLU A 27 7.80 18.32 17.47
CA GLU A 27 6.80 17.32 17.82
C GLU A 27 5.52 17.49 16.98
N LYS A 28 5.06 18.74 16.81
CA LYS A 28 3.92 19.04 15.92
C LYS A 28 4.20 18.62 14.47
N ASN A 29 5.39 18.94 13.95
CA ASN A 29 5.77 18.56 12.60
C ASN A 29 5.88 17.04 12.47
N ALA A 30 6.49 16.34 13.43
CA ALA A 30 6.58 14.89 13.40
C ALA A 30 5.20 14.20 13.38
N ILE A 31 4.22 14.74 14.12
CA ILE A 31 2.84 14.26 14.07
C ILE A 31 2.23 14.48 12.67
N LEU A 32 2.43 15.66 12.08
CA LEU A 32 1.92 15.98 10.76
C LEU A 32 2.55 15.09 9.67
N ASP A 33 3.87 14.95 9.69
CA ASP A 33 4.64 14.14 8.75
C ASP A 33 4.19 12.67 8.81
N SER A 34 4.07 12.12 10.02
CA SER A 34 3.59 10.73 10.19
C SER A 34 2.15 10.50 9.74
N PHE A 35 1.29 11.52 9.84
CA PHE A 35 -0.06 11.46 9.28
C PHE A 35 -0.03 11.46 7.74
N GLU A 36 0.76 12.35 7.14
CA GLU A 36 0.92 12.44 5.69
C GLU A 36 1.48 11.13 5.11
N ASP A 37 2.53 10.58 5.72
CA ASP A 37 3.10 9.27 5.37
C ASP A 37 2.05 8.16 5.45
N GLY A 38 1.24 8.16 6.51
CA GLY A 38 0.16 7.18 6.69
C GLY A 38 -0.89 7.26 5.58
N VAL A 39 -1.27 8.47 5.20
CA VAL A 39 -2.22 8.71 4.09
C VAL A 39 -1.62 8.25 2.75
N GLU A 40 -0.37 8.62 2.46
CA GLU A 40 0.29 8.23 1.21
C GLU A 40 0.43 6.71 1.10
N GLN A 41 0.87 6.04 2.17
CA GLN A 41 0.95 4.58 2.22
C GLN A 41 -0.42 3.93 2.04
N GLY A 42 -1.46 4.45 2.69
CA GLY A 42 -2.82 3.94 2.56
C GLY A 42 -3.34 4.06 1.12
N ILE A 43 -3.13 5.20 0.46
CA ILE A 43 -3.51 5.40 -0.95
C ILE A 43 -2.74 4.42 -1.84
N LYS A 44 -1.43 4.30 -1.66
CA LYS A 44 -0.59 3.41 -2.49
C LYS A 44 -1.03 1.95 -2.37
N GLN A 45 -1.26 1.47 -1.15
CA GLN A 45 -1.74 0.10 -0.91
C GLN A 45 -3.14 -0.11 -1.48
N GLY A 46 -4.05 0.86 -1.31
CA GLY A 46 -5.40 0.80 -1.85
C GLY A 46 -5.43 0.74 -3.39
N VAL A 47 -4.62 1.57 -4.05
CA VAL A 47 -4.50 1.56 -5.51
C VAL A 47 -3.91 0.24 -6.01
N GLU A 48 -2.87 -0.28 -5.36
CA GLU A 48 -2.27 -1.56 -5.73
C GLU A 48 -3.26 -2.71 -5.56
N GLN A 49 -3.96 -2.77 -4.43
CA GLN A 49 -4.99 -3.78 -4.18
C GLN A 49 -6.15 -3.68 -5.17
N GLY A 50 -6.63 -2.47 -5.45
CA GLY A 50 -7.70 -2.23 -6.41
C GLY A 50 -7.34 -2.67 -7.83
N LYS A 51 -6.08 -2.49 -8.26
CA LYS A 51 -5.60 -3.01 -9.55
C LYS A 51 -5.64 -4.55 -9.59
N LYS A 52 -5.14 -5.21 -8.54
CA LYS A 52 -5.14 -6.69 -8.43
C LYS A 52 -6.56 -7.26 -8.47
N GLU A 53 -7.49 -6.63 -7.76
CA GLU A 53 -8.91 -7.04 -7.77
C GLU A 53 -9.57 -6.75 -9.12
N GLY A 54 -9.24 -5.62 -9.76
CA GLY A 54 -9.72 -5.27 -11.09
C GLY A 54 -9.31 -6.29 -12.15
N GLU A 55 -8.04 -6.74 -12.13
CA GLU A 55 -7.55 -7.79 -13.03
C GLU A 55 -8.30 -9.12 -12.83
N ARG A 56 -8.52 -9.55 -11.58
CA ARG A 56 -9.33 -10.74 -11.28
C ARG A 56 -10.75 -10.62 -11.80
N LEU A 57 -11.39 -9.45 -11.63
CA LEU A 57 -12.76 -9.22 -12.09
C LEU A 57 -12.85 -9.24 -13.62
N LEU A 58 -11.91 -8.58 -14.31
CA LEU A 58 -11.82 -8.61 -15.76
C LEU A 58 -11.62 -10.03 -16.28
N LEU A 59 -10.67 -10.76 -15.70
CA LEU A 59 -10.38 -12.14 -16.09
C LEU A 59 -11.59 -13.04 -15.85
N ASN A 60 -12.30 -12.88 -14.73
CA ASN A 60 -13.54 -13.62 -14.48
C ASN A 60 -14.62 -13.32 -15.53
N ARG A 61 -14.75 -12.06 -15.95
CA ARG A 61 -15.69 -11.67 -17.02
C ARG A 61 -15.35 -12.35 -18.34
N LEU A 62 -14.06 -12.41 -18.70
CA LEU A 62 -13.60 -13.11 -19.90
C LEU A 62 -13.84 -14.61 -19.80
N MET A 63 -13.57 -15.22 -18.65
CA MET A 63 -13.84 -16.63 -18.37
C MET A 63 -15.32 -16.97 -18.49
N LYS A 64 -16.21 -16.14 -17.93
CA LYS A 64 -17.67 -16.25 -18.09
C LYS A 64 -18.08 -16.16 -19.56
N SER A 65 -17.42 -15.29 -20.34
CA SER A 65 -17.71 -15.16 -21.77
C SER A 65 -17.24 -16.36 -22.59
N LYS A 66 -16.05 -16.90 -22.30
CA LYS A 66 -15.42 -17.98 -23.09
C LYS A 66 -15.89 -19.37 -22.69
N TYR A 67 -15.98 -19.62 -21.39
CA TYR A 67 -16.27 -20.94 -20.82
C TYR A 67 -17.63 -21.04 -20.14
N HIS A 68 -18.41 -19.95 -20.12
CA HIS A 68 -19.74 -19.90 -19.48
C HIS A 68 -19.75 -20.29 -18.00
N GLN A 69 -18.63 -20.08 -17.30
CA GLN A 69 -18.47 -20.46 -15.89
C GLN A 69 -17.92 -19.30 -15.06
N ASP A 70 -18.51 -19.10 -13.86
CA ASP A 70 -17.95 -18.20 -12.86
C ASP A 70 -16.71 -18.83 -12.22
N CYS A 71 -15.59 -18.14 -12.34
CA CYS A 71 -14.29 -18.55 -11.83
C CYS A 71 -13.79 -17.63 -10.71
N SER A 72 -14.63 -16.73 -10.18
CA SER A 72 -14.25 -15.77 -9.14
C SER A 72 -13.54 -16.41 -7.95
N THR A 73 -14.12 -17.47 -7.37
CA THR A 73 -13.55 -18.18 -6.21
C THR A 73 -12.18 -18.77 -6.52
N TRP A 74 -12.01 -19.32 -7.72
CA TRP A 74 -10.75 -19.88 -8.16
C TRP A 74 -9.69 -18.80 -8.42
N LEU A 75 -10.05 -17.72 -9.12
CA LEU A 75 -9.15 -16.59 -9.38
C LEU A 75 -8.73 -15.86 -8.10
N CYS A 76 -9.59 -15.82 -7.08
CA CYS A 76 -9.23 -15.30 -5.76
C CYS A 76 -8.21 -16.16 -5.02
N SER A 77 -8.11 -17.45 -5.31
CA SER A 77 -7.11 -18.35 -4.71
C SER A 77 -5.73 -18.26 -5.38
N LEU A 78 -5.62 -17.57 -6.53
CA LEU A 78 -4.40 -17.47 -7.32
C LEU A 78 -3.58 -16.21 -6.98
N SER A 79 -2.25 -16.35 -7.08
CA SER A 79 -1.29 -15.25 -7.02
C SER A 79 -1.33 -14.41 -8.31
N MET A 80 -0.74 -13.20 -8.30
CA MET A 80 -0.69 -12.34 -9.49
C MET A 80 0.07 -12.99 -10.65
N GLU A 81 1.18 -13.66 -10.37
CA GLU A 81 1.97 -14.37 -11.40
C GLU A 81 1.16 -15.50 -12.03
N GLN A 82 0.38 -16.23 -11.21
CA GLN A 82 -0.53 -17.25 -11.71
C GLN A 82 -1.66 -16.64 -12.54
N LEU A 83 -2.18 -15.46 -12.18
CA LEU A 83 -3.20 -14.75 -12.95
C LEU A 83 -2.68 -14.29 -14.32
N ASP A 84 -1.43 -13.81 -14.41
CA ASP A 84 -0.79 -13.47 -15.68
C ASP A 84 -0.66 -14.69 -16.59
N LEU A 85 -0.24 -15.84 -16.04
CA LEU A 85 -0.18 -17.09 -16.77
C LEU A 85 -1.57 -17.52 -17.25
N VAL A 86 -2.58 -17.44 -16.38
CA VAL A 86 -3.97 -17.74 -16.73
C VAL A 86 -4.47 -16.81 -17.83
N SER A 87 -4.15 -15.51 -17.78
CA SER A 87 -4.51 -14.53 -18.80
C SER A 87 -3.91 -14.87 -20.16
N ASN A 88 -2.62 -15.27 -20.21
CA ASN A 88 -1.97 -15.71 -21.44
C ASN A 88 -2.55 -17.02 -21.98
N LEU A 89 -2.80 -17.99 -21.10
CA LEU A 89 -3.34 -19.30 -21.47
C LEU A 89 -4.82 -19.26 -21.83
N LEU A 90 -5.56 -18.24 -21.38
CA LEU A 90 -6.97 -18.05 -21.70
C LEU A 90 -7.21 -18.02 -23.21
N PHE A 91 -6.29 -17.48 -23.99
CA PHE A 91 -6.45 -17.39 -25.44
C PHE A 91 -6.08 -18.69 -26.16
N THR A 92 -5.23 -19.53 -25.57
CA THR A 92 -4.74 -20.77 -26.19
C THR A 92 -5.51 -22.01 -25.76
N CYS A 93 -6.17 -21.99 -24.59
CA CYS A 93 -6.94 -23.12 -24.07
C CYS A 93 -8.39 -23.10 -24.54
N ASP A 94 -8.86 -24.20 -25.13
CA ASP A 94 -10.25 -24.35 -25.59
C ASP A 94 -11.23 -24.65 -24.46
N THR A 95 -10.75 -25.25 -23.36
CA THR A 95 -11.60 -25.64 -22.23
C THR A 95 -11.01 -25.18 -20.90
N LEU A 96 -11.88 -24.86 -19.95
CA LEU A 96 -11.48 -24.45 -18.60
C LEU A 96 -10.70 -25.55 -17.87
N GLN A 97 -11.05 -26.83 -18.07
CA GLN A 97 -10.33 -27.93 -17.45
C GLN A 97 -8.88 -28.02 -17.93
N LYS A 98 -8.63 -27.87 -19.25
CA LYS A 98 -7.26 -27.83 -19.79
C LYS A 98 -6.45 -26.70 -19.18
N LEU A 99 -7.08 -25.54 -18.98
CA LEU A 99 -6.46 -24.36 -18.40
C LEU A 99 -6.15 -24.56 -16.90
N LYS A 100 -7.10 -25.08 -16.12
CA LYS A 100 -6.92 -25.35 -14.68
C LYS A 100 -5.85 -26.40 -14.42
N ASN A 101 -5.80 -27.45 -15.24
CA ASN A 101 -4.87 -28.56 -15.05
C ASN A 101 -3.43 -28.24 -15.50
N GLN A 102 -3.14 -27.02 -15.95
CA GLN A 102 -1.77 -26.66 -16.31
C GLN A 102 -0.89 -26.60 -15.06
N PRO A 103 0.27 -27.28 -15.05
CA PRO A 103 1.17 -27.28 -13.89
C PRO A 103 1.69 -25.88 -13.55
N ALA A 104 1.70 -24.97 -14.52
CA ALA A 104 2.08 -23.57 -14.34
C ALA A 104 1.09 -22.77 -13.45
N VAL A 105 -0.15 -23.25 -13.28
CA VAL A 105 -1.19 -22.58 -12.48
C VAL A 105 -1.24 -23.11 -11.04
N HIS A 106 -0.50 -24.17 -10.74
CA HIS A 106 -0.42 -24.83 -9.43
C HIS A 106 0.95 -24.74 -8.76
N LYS A 107 1.91 -24.07 -9.39
CA LYS A 107 3.24 -23.81 -8.84
C LYS A 107 3.27 -22.57 -7.96
#